data_AF-A0A9D2UBG4-F1
#
_entry.id   AF-A0A9D2UBG4-F1
#
_cell.length_a   1.000
_cell.length_b   1.000
_cell.length_c   1.000
_cell.angle_alpha   90.00
_cell.angle_beta   90.00
_cell.angle_gamma   90.00
#
_symmetry.space_group_name_H-M   'P 1'
#
loop_
_entity.id
_entity.type
_entity.pdbx_description
1 polymer ?
#
loop_
_entity_poly.entity_id
_entity_poly.type
_entity_poly.pdbx_seq_one_letter_code
_entity_poly.pdbx_strand_id
1 'polypeptide(L)' 'MRVGGVGEETTYEAAERTQLPLNSWMTRMMAQELPIMDSASRQRVRDILRDYDGPEITSVEELPEEIRKIMDLY' A
#
# COMPACT_ATOMS: atom_id res chain seq x y z
N MET A 1 30.95 19.46 15.61
CA MET A 1 31.10 18.04 15.27
C MET A 1 29.74 17.39 15.46
N ARG A 2 29.03 17.03 14.37
CA ARG A 2 27.70 16.42 14.43
C ARG A 2 27.85 14.89 14.48
N VAL A 3 27.34 14.28 15.54
CA VAL A 3 27.04 12.85 15.62
C VAL A 3 25.64 12.74 16.22
N GLY A 4 24.76 11.98 15.59
CA GLY A 4 23.43 11.71 16.12
C GLY A 4 22.47 11.15 15.07
N GLY A 5 22.26 9.83 15.14
CA GLY A 5 21.05 9.17 14.71
C GLY A 5 20.97 8.80 13.22
N VAL A 6 21.39 7.58 12.90
CA VAL A 6 20.81 6.84 11.77
C VAL A 6 19.39 6.50 12.22
N GLY A 7 18.42 7.33 11.85
CA GLY A 7 17.00 7.06 12.11
C GLY A 7 16.50 6.02 11.12
N GLU A 8 16.20 4.82 11.60
CA GLU A 8 15.47 3.75 10.90
C GLU A 8 13.98 4.13 10.66
N GLU A 9 13.71 5.41 10.37
CA GLU A 9 12.37 6.01 10.30
C GLU A 9 12.05 6.61 8.92
N THR A 10 12.90 6.40 7.90
CA THR A 10 12.80 7.16 6.64
C THR A 10 11.85 6.59 5.58
N THR A 11 10.99 5.61 5.90
CA THR A 11 10.13 4.99 4.86
C THR A 11 8.64 4.92 5.21
N TYR A 12 8.22 5.21 6.44
CA TYR A 12 6.82 5.00 6.85
C TYR A 12 5.89 6.21 6.65
N GLU A 13 6.41 7.42 6.46
CA GLU A 13 5.59 8.64 6.32
C GLU A 13 4.76 8.71 5.01
N ALA A 14 5.08 7.89 4.00
CA ALA A 14 4.30 7.82 2.76
C ALA A 14 3.00 7.00 2.92
N ALA A 15 2.92 6.12 3.91
CA ALA A 15 1.74 5.30 4.17
C ALA A 15 0.68 6.06 4.98
N GLU A 16 1.09 7.00 5.84
CA GLU A 16 0.18 7.69 6.78
C GLU A 16 -0.67 8.81 6.16
N ARG A 17 -0.30 9.31 4.97
CA ARG A 17 -1.07 10.37 4.28
C ARG A 17 -2.19 9.86 3.37
N THR A 18 -2.30 8.56 3.20
CA THR A 18 -3.39 7.93 2.46
C THR A 18 -4.07 6.97 3.42
N GLN A 19 -5.17 7.41 4.02
CA GLN A 19 -6.15 6.51 4.66
C GLN A 19 -6.70 5.60 3.56
N LEU A 20 -5.92 4.60 3.15
CA LEU A 20 -6.38 3.54 2.29
C LEU A 20 -7.36 2.70 3.13
N PRO A 21 -8.40 2.14 2.53
CA PRO A 21 -9.35 1.26 3.21
C PRO A 21 -8.73 -0.12 3.44
N LEU A 22 -7.55 -0.16 4.07
CA LEU A 22 -6.73 -1.36 4.30
C LEU A 22 -6.38 -1.45 5.78
N ASN A 23 -6.50 -2.64 6.36
CA ASN A 23 -6.01 -2.87 7.72
C ASN A 23 -4.47 -2.78 7.79
N SER A 24 -3.91 -2.79 9.01
CA SER A 24 -2.47 -2.69 9.23
C SER A 24 -1.65 -3.81 8.55
N TRP A 25 -2.22 -5.00 8.40
CA TRP A 25 -1.55 -6.13 7.74
C TRP A 25 -1.47 -5.94 6.22
N MET A 26 -2.60 -5.60 5.58
CA MET A 26 -2.71 -5.29 4.16
C MET A 26 -1.83 -4.08 3.81
N THR A 27 -1.84 -3.05 4.64
CA THR A 27 -0.99 -1.86 4.46
C THR A 27 0.49 -2.23 4.45
N ARG A 28 0.93 -3.12 5.35
CA ARG A 28 2.32 -3.59 5.39
C ARG A 28 2.66 -4.49 4.20
N MET A 29 1.73 -5.34 3.76
CA MET A 29 1.92 -6.17 2.57
C MET A 29 2.06 -5.29 1.31
N MET A 30 1.15 -4.34 1.12
CA MET A 30 1.21 -3.35 0.04
C MET A 30 2.50 -2.52 0.09
N ALA A 31 2.97 -2.13 1.28
CA ALA A 31 4.23 -1.40 1.42
C ALA A 31 5.47 -2.21 0.97
N GLN A 32 5.41 -3.55 1.04
CA GLN A 32 6.48 -4.44 0.56
C GLN A 32 6.37 -4.71 -0.94
N GLU A 33 5.14 -4.84 -1.47
CA GLU A 33 4.89 -5.18 -2.88
C GLU A 33 4.94 -3.96 -3.82
N LEU A 34 4.36 -2.81 -3.42
CA LEU A 34 4.30 -1.60 -4.25
C LEU A 34 5.66 -1.13 -4.78
N PRO A 35 6.77 -1.13 -4.00
CA PRO A 35 8.08 -0.71 -4.49
C PRO A 35 8.63 -1.57 -5.64
N ILE A 36 8.30 -2.87 -5.65
CA ILE A 36 8.74 -3.84 -6.67
C ILE A 36 7.91 -3.68 -7.95
N MET A 37 6.66 -3.24 -7.79
CA MET A 37 5.69 -3.05 -8.85
C MET A 37 6.03 -1.85 -9.77
N ASP A 38 5.62 -1.94 -11.03
CA ASP A 38 5.77 -0.87 -12.00
C ASP A 38 5.01 0.41 -11.57
N SER A 39 5.46 1.58 -12.02
CA SER A 39 4.87 2.87 -11.65
C SER A 39 3.39 3.00 -12.04
N ALA A 40 2.98 2.45 -13.18
CA ALA A 40 1.60 2.49 -13.67
C ALA A 40 0.69 1.62 -12.80
N SER A 41 1.12 0.40 -12.47
CA SER A 41 0.41 -0.49 -11.57
C SER A 41 0.22 0.10 -10.17
N ARG A 42 1.27 0.70 -9.58
CA ARG A 42 1.14 1.42 -8.29
C ARG A 42 0.11 2.54 -8.33
N GLN A 43 0.15 3.35 -9.38
CA GLN A 43 -0.78 4.46 -9.56
C GLN A 43 -2.22 3.91 -9.64
N ARG A 44 -2.42 2.84 -10.41
CA ARG A 44 -3.72 2.22 -10.59
C ARG A 44 -4.28 1.62 -9.30
N VAL A 45 -3.46 0.92 -8.51
CA VAL A 45 -3.85 0.39 -7.19
C VAL A 45 -4.29 1.52 -6.26
N ARG A 46 -3.54 2.62 -6.22
CA ARG A 46 -3.88 3.80 -5.40
C ARG A 46 -5.18 4.47 -5.86
N ASP A 47 -5.40 4.59 -7.16
CA ASP A 47 -6.63 5.17 -7.70
C ASP A 47 -7.84 4.30 -7.32
N ILE A 48 -7.74 2.98 -7.45
CA ILE A 48 -8.82 2.06 -7.08
C ILE A 48 -9.09 2.11 -5.58
N LEU A 49 -8.06 2.10 -4.74
CA LEU A 49 -8.21 2.17 -3.28
C LEU A 49 -8.76 3.53 -2.81
N ARG A 50 -8.43 4.62 -3.50
CA ARG A 50 -8.98 5.95 -3.21
C ARG A 50 -10.47 6.04 -3.56
N ASP A 51 -10.88 5.39 -4.64
CA ASP A 51 -12.27 5.41 -5.11
C ASP A 51 -13.12 4.29 -4.48
N TYR A 52 -12.53 3.48 -3.59
CA TYR A 52 -13.20 2.39 -2.90
C TYR A 52 -14.00 2.89 -1.70
N ASP A 53 -15.33 2.73 -1.77
CA ASP A 53 -16.30 3.19 -0.76
C ASP A 53 -16.81 2.02 0.13
N GLY A 54 -16.03 0.94 0.25
CA GLY A 54 -16.41 -0.26 0.99
C GLY A 54 -15.86 -0.36 2.42
N PRO A 55 -16.08 -1.49 3.10
CA PRO A 55 -15.51 -1.74 4.43
C PRO A 55 -13.99 -1.88 4.36
N GLU A 56 -13.32 -1.78 5.53
CA GLU A 56 -11.87 -1.99 5.60
C GLU A 56 -11.50 -3.37 5.03
N ILE A 57 -10.60 -3.39 4.05
CA ILE A 57 -10.11 -4.60 3.41
C ILE A 57 -9.10 -5.24 4.36
N THR A 58 -9.42 -6.45 4.83
CA THR A 58 -8.59 -7.18 5.78
C THR A 58 -7.80 -8.33 5.15
N SER A 59 -8.20 -8.73 3.95
CA SER A 59 -7.67 -9.87 3.22
C SER A 59 -7.51 -9.58 1.73
N VAL A 60 -6.70 -10.39 1.05
CA VAL A 60 -6.47 -10.28 -0.39
C VAL A 60 -7.76 -10.53 -1.18
N GLU A 61 -8.63 -11.42 -0.71
CA GLU A 61 -9.89 -11.77 -1.38
C GLU A 61 -10.89 -10.60 -1.41
N GLU A 62 -10.82 -9.72 -0.42
CA GLU A 62 -11.64 -8.51 -0.32
C GLU A 62 -11.15 -7.38 -1.24
N LEU A 63 -9.95 -7.51 -1.83
CA LEU A 63 -9.47 -6.54 -2.79
C LEU A 63 -10.33 -6.56 -4.06
N PRO A 64 -10.62 -5.37 -4.62
CA PRO A 64 -11.16 -5.25 -5.98
C PRO A 64 -10.42 -6.16 -6.95
N GLU A 65 -11.17 -6.86 -7.81
CA GLU A 65 -10.63 -7.84 -8.76
C GLU A 65 -9.49 -7.26 -9.61
N GLU A 66 -9.58 -5.98 -9.94
CA GLU A 66 -8.55 -5.28 -10.71
C GLU A 66 -7.22 -5.14 -9.93
N ILE A 67 -7.25 -4.90 -8.62
CA ILE A 67 -6.03 -4.87 -7.80
C ILE A 67 -5.42 -6.28 -7.72
N ARG A 68 -6.25 -7.31 -7.51
CA ARG A 68 -5.79 -8.71 -7.49
C ARG A 68 -5.09 -9.10 -8.79
N LYS A 69 -5.65 -8.68 -9.93
CA LYS A 69 -5.04 -8.86 -11.27
C LYS A 69 -3.71 -8.12 -11.42
N ILE A 70 -3.64 -6.88 -10.98
CA ILE A 70 -2.42 -6.05 -11.06
C ILE A 70 -1.30 -6.64 -10.21
N MET A 71 -1.65 -7.17 -9.03
CA MET A 71 -0.71 -7.79 -8.11
C MET A 71 -0.44 -9.27 -8.42
N ASP A 72 -1.06 -9.82 -9.46
CA ASP A 72 -0.99 -11.24 -9.83
C ASP A 72 -1.28 -12.20 -8.66
N LEU A 73 -2.23 -11.81 -7.80
CA LEU A 73 -2.64 -12.58 -6.61
C LEU A 73 -3.72 -13.60 -7.06
N TYR A 74 -3.28 -14.77 -7.51
CA TYR A 74 -4.12 -15.91 -7.90
C TYR A 74 -3.84 -17.18 -7.09
#